data_AF-A0AAU6E767-F1
#
_entry.id   AF-A0AAU6E767-F1
#
_cell.length_a   1.000
_cell.length_b   1.000
_cell.length_c   1.000
_cell.angle_alpha   90.00
_cell.angle_beta   90.00
_cell.angle_gamma   90.00
#
_symmetry.space_group_name_H-M   'P 1'
#
loop_
_entity.id
_entity.type
_entity.pdbx_description
1 polymer ?
#
loop_
_entity_poly.entity_id
_entity_poly.type
_entity_poly.pdbx_seq_one_letter_code
_entity_poly.pdbx_strand_id
1 'polypeptide(L)'
;MAHLDQDFPFPFFGAGEASYYMWAEVHVRFARQPSTSQRAVIVDTVPAPLRGALDWCEGRQLMVASGLFLHGTVVRSYPAADGESDRIGDDGWLYAAPSRIAALNADIERWLLRIHRECPILAAYRAEDPDSGGTRLSGWHEWSLARLPGLLPELEPLLDQASHATAMAQGVMAMARRAGSLPRLGVFAGDMISWEDETA
;
A
#
# COMPACT_ATOMS: atom_id res chain seq x y z
N MET A 1 -14.40 16.71 -17.84
CA MET A 1 -12.99 16.31 -17.99
C MET A 1 -12.14 17.23 -17.11
N ALA A 2 -12.08 16.97 -15.80
CA ALA A 2 -11.44 17.87 -14.84
C ALA A 2 -10.01 17.41 -14.52
N HIS A 3 -9.04 18.26 -14.89
CA HIS A 3 -7.66 18.41 -14.42
C HIS A 3 -6.87 17.15 -13.99
N LEU A 4 -6.10 16.61 -14.95
CA LEU A 4 -5.09 15.56 -14.76
C LEU A 4 -3.70 16.12 -14.36
N ASP A 5 -3.64 17.28 -13.71
CA ASP A 5 -2.37 17.89 -13.25
C ASP A 5 -2.15 17.70 -11.74
N GLN A 6 -2.64 16.60 -11.15
CA GLN A 6 -2.06 16.13 -9.90
C GLN A 6 -0.77 15.39 -10.22
N ASP A 7 0.35 16.08 -10.02
CA ASP A 7 1.69 15.50 -10.08
C ASP A 7 1.90 14.60 -8.85
N PHE A 8 1.39 13.38 -8.92
CA PHE A 8 1.82 12.34 -8.01
C PHE A 8 3.25 11.92 -8.36
N PRO A 9 4.20 11.87 -7.42
CA PRO A 9 5.62 11.67 -7.74
C PRO A 9 5.97 10.23 -8.14
N PHE A 10 5.10 9.26 -7.83
CA PHE A 10 5.26 7.85 -8.15
C PHE A 10 3.91 7.11 -8.03
N PRO A 11 3.73 5.94 -8.65
CA PRO A 11 2.52 5.12 -8.48
C PRO A 11 2.34 4.59 -7.05
N PHE A 12 1.18 4.83 -6.46
CA PHE A 12 0.74 4.27 -5.17
C PHE A 12 -0.60 3.54 -5.34
N PHE A 13 -0.53 2.21 -5.36
CA PHE A 13 -1.71 1.35 -5.46
C PHE A 13 -2.31 1.15 -4.06
N GLY A 14 -3.65 1.25 -3.95
CA GLY A 14 -4.33 1.25 -2.66
C GLY A 14 -4.32 2.60 -1.94
N ALA A 15 -3.91 3.71 -2.59
CA ALA A 15 -3.93 5.06 -2.01
C ALA A 15 -5.36 5.54 -1.68
N GLY A 16 -5.51 6.36 -0.63
CA GLY A 16 -6.80 6.90 -0.17
C GLY A 16 -7.13 6.57 1.29
N GLU A 17 -8.42 6.53 1.60
CA GLU A 17 -8.91 6.31 2.97
C GLU A 17 -9.19 4.82 3.19
N ALA A 18 -8.23 4.11 3.79
CA ALA A 18 -8.38 2.70 4.14
C ALA A 18 -9.00 2.54 5.52
N SER A 19 -9.91 1.58 5.63
CA SER A 19 -10.32 1.01 6.91
C SER A 19 -9.41 -0.17 7.25
N TYR A 20 -9.26 -0.46 8.53
CA TYR A 20 -8.43 -1.55 9.02
C TYR A 20 -9.21 -2.37 10.04
N TYR A 21 -9.05 -3.70 10.03
CA TYR A 21 -9.60 -4.56 11.07
C TYR A 21 -8.50 -4.92 12.09
N MET A 22 -7.49 -5.68 11.68
CA MET A 22 -6.43 -6.11 12.62
C MET A 22 -5.05 -5.54 12.31
N TRP A 23 -4.75 -5.30 11.04
CA TRP A 23 -3.40 -4.97 10.58
C TRP A 23 -3.41 -4.00 9.40
N ALA A 24 -2.25 -3.39 9.15
CA ALA A 24 -1.97 -2.58 7.98
C ALA A 24 -0.61 -2.97 7.42
N GLU A 25 -0.49 -3.07 6.10
CA GLU A 25 0.75 -3.43 5.41
C GLU A 25 0.98 -2.51 4.21
N VAL A 26 2.22 -2.04 4.06
CA VAL A 26 2.66 -1.20 2.96
C VAL A 26 3.96 -1.75 2.39
N HIS A 27 3.94 -1.98 1.08
CA HIS A 27 5.09 -2.36 0.28
C HIS A 27 5.62 -1.16 -0.49
N VAL A 28 6.93 -1.02 -0.51
CA VAL A 28 7.63 0.04 -1.26
C VAL A 28 8.74 -0.59 -2.08
N ARG A 29 8.67 -0.42 -3.40
CA ARG A 29 9.75 -0.77 -4.30
C ARG A 29 10.48 0.48 -4.75
N PHE A 30 11.78 0.53 -4.52
CA PHE A 30 12.62 1.65 -4.93
C PHE A 30 13.14 1.47 -6.36
N ALA A 31 13.29 2.57 -7.10
CA ALA A 31 13.84 2.57 -8.46
C ALA A 31 15.30 2.10 -8.51
N ARG A 32 16.02 2.28 -7.41
CA ARG A 32 17.36 1.73 -7.17
C ARG A 32 17.46 1.24 -5.73
N GLN A 33 18.46 0.40 -5.46
CA GLN A 33 18.76 0.01 -4.08
C GLN A 33 19.12 1.25 -3.24
N PRO A 34 18.45 1.48 -2.09
CA PRO A 34 18.84 2.51 -1.16
C PRO A 34 20.18 2.17 -0.50
N SER A 35 21.02 3.18 -0.25
CA SER A 35 22.25 3.03 0.53
C SER A 35 21.94 2.69 2.00
N THR A 36 22.94 2.21 2.76
CA THR A 36 22.77 1.96 4.20
C THR A 36 22.29 3.20 4.96
N SER A 37 22.80 4.38 4.63
CA SER A 37 22.36 5.64 5.25
C SER A 37 20.92 5.99 4.88
N GLN A 38 20.53 5.83 3.61
CA GLN A 38 19.14 6.03 3.18
C GLN A 38 18.20 5.06 3.89
N ARG A 39 18.55 3.77 3.99
CA ARG A 39 17.75 2.77 4.70
C ARG A 39 17.53 3.15 6.16
N ALA A 40 18.56 3.65 6.85
CA ALA A 40 18.43 4.09 8.24
C ALA A 40 17.42 5.23 8.38
N VAL A 41 17.47 6.24 7.50
CA VAL A 41 16.49 7.34 7.50
C VAL A 41 15.08 6.86 7.18
N ILE A 42 14.94 5.96 6.20
CA ILE A 42 13.65 5.38 5.80
C ILE A 42 13.00 4.64 6.98
N VAL A 43 13.77 3.81 7.69
CA VAL A 43 13.32 3.02 8.85
C VAL A 43 12.94 3.92 10.03
N ASP A 44 13.77 4.91 10.36
CA ASP A 44 13.54 5.81 11.50
C ASP A 44 12.24 6.64 11.36
N THR A 45 11.81 6.83 10.11
CA THR A 45 10.68 7.69 9.76
C THR A 45 9.38 6.95 9.48
N VAL A 46 9.37 5.61 9.55
CA VAL A 46 8.15 4.79 9.41
C VAL A 46 7.09 5.25 10.42
N PRO A 47 5.80 5.41 10.04
CA PRO A 47 4.73 5.74 10.96
C PRO A 47 4.68 4.74 12.11
N ALA A 48 4.54 5.22 13.36
CA ALA A 48 4.62 4.37 14.54
C ALA A 48 3.72 3.11 14.49
N PRO A 49 2.47 3.17 13.97
CA PRO A 49 1.63 1.98 13.84
C PRO A 49 2.14 0.92 12.86
N LEU A 50 3.02 1.26 11.90
CA LEU A 50 3.60 0.34 10.92
C LEU A 50 5.00 -0.17 11.32
N ARG A 51 5.47 0.10 12.54
CA ARG A 51 6.79 -0.38 13.02
C ARG A 51 6.75 -1.80 13.59
N GLY A 52 5.63 -2.52 13.47
CA GLY A 52 5.47 -3.84 14.06
C GLY A 52 6.26 -4.93 13.32
N ALA A 53 6.39 -4.78 12.01
CA ALA A 53 7.27 -5.58 11.17
C ALA A 53 7.92 -4.68 10.13
N LEU A 54 9.21 -4.92 9.88
CA LEU A 54 9.98 -4.23 8.87
C LEU A 54 10.94 -5.21 8.22
N ASP A 55 10.84 -5.35 6.91
CA ASP A 55 11.65 -6.30 6.16
C ASP A 55 12.22 -5.69 4.87
N TRP A 56 13.55 -5.71 4.76
CA TRP A 56 14.27 -5.35 3.55
C TRP A 56 14.55 -6.60 2.73
N CYS A 57 13.80 -6.77 1.63
CA CYS A 57 14.00 -7.87 0.70
C CYS A 57 14.64 -7.39 -0.61
N GLU A 58 15.36 -8.29 -1.28
CA GLU A 58 15.80 -8.13 -2.69
C GLU A 58 16.53 -6.82 -3.01
N GLY A 59 17.21 -6.22 -2.03
CA GLY A 59 17.96 -4.97 -2.18
C GLY A 59 17.10 -3.71 -2.29
N ARG A 60 16.05 -3.72 -3.12
CA ARG A 60 15.20 -2.55 -3.44
C ARG A 60 13.75 -2.67 -2.96
N GLN A 61 13.38 -3.74 -2.24
CA GLN A 61 12.04 -3.93 -1.69
C GLN A 61 12.03 -3.67 -0.18
N LEU A 62 11.03 -2.92 0.29
CA LEU A 62 10.72 -2.76 1.70
C LEU A 62 9.27 -3.15 1.93
N MET A 63 9.02 -4.03 2.90
CA MET A 63 7.71 -4.24 3.49
C MET A 63 7.73 -3.64 4.90
N VAL A 64 6.70 -2.85 5.22
CA VAL A 64 6.39 -2.47 6.60
C VAL A 64 4.97 -2.86 6.93
N ALA A 65 4.76 -3.38 8.13
CA ALA A 65 3.44 -3.74 8.61
C ALA A 65 3.27 -3.40 10.08
N SER A 66 2.02 -3.20 10.47
CA SER A 66 1.69 -3.17 11.89
C SER A 66 1.88 -4.55 12.52
N GLY A 67 1.97 -4.57 13.85
CA GLY A 67 1.70 -5.81 14.57
C GLY A 67 0.20 -6.16 14.49
N LEU A 68 -0.16 -7.28 15.12
CA LEU A 68 -1.55 -7.56 15.46
C LEU A 68 -2.06 -6.45 16.40
N PHE A 69 -3.34 -6.10 16.27
CA PHE A 69 -4.01 -5.05 17.08
C PHE A 69 -3.59 -3.62 16.73
N LEU A 70 -3.55 -3.30 15.43
CA LEU A 70 -3.23 -1.96 14.90
C LEU A 70 -3.89 -0.82 15.69
N HIS A 71 -5.20 -0.94 15.98
CA HIS A 71 -5.98 0.13 16.61
C HIS A 71 -5.42 0.60 17.94
N GLY A 72 -4.87 -0.29 18.77
CA GLY A 72 -4.25 0.11 20.04
C GLY A 72 -3.06 1.04 19.83
N THR A 73 -2.24 0.79 18.80
CA THR A 73 -1.10 1.66 18.47
C THR A 73 -1.56 2.96 17.82
N VAL A 74 -2.61 2.93 16.99
CA VAL A 74 -3.23 4.13 16.41
C VAL A 74 -3.75 5.08 17.50
N VAL A 75 -4.48 4.55 18.49
CA VAL A 75 -4.99 5.34 19.64
C VAL A 75 -3.87 6.04 20.41
N ARG A 76 -2.72 5.37 20.57
CA ARG A 76 -1.55 5.97 21.23
C ARG A 76 -0.80 6.98 20.37
N SER A 77 -0.92 6.90 19.04
CA SER A 77 -0.07 7.66 18.11
C SER A 77 -0.72 8.96 17.64
N TYR A 78 -2.05 9.01 17.52
CA TYR A 78 -2.76 10.15 16.94
C TYR A 78 -3.89 10.58 17.86
N PRO A 79 -4.12 11.88 18.12
CA PRO A 79 -5.27 12.35 18.89
C PRO A 79 -6.59 12.11 18.13
N ALA A 80 -7.66 11.85 18.87
CA ALA A 80 -9.02 11.88 18.31
C ALA A 80 -9.47 13.33 18.07
N ALA A 81 -10.33 13.53 17.07
CA ALA A 81 -11.04 14.79 16.89
C ALA A 81 -12.13 14.97 17.96
N ASP A 82 -12.53 16.22 18.19
CA ASP A 82 -13.56 16.54 19.18
C ASP A 82 -14.88 15.82 18.86
N GLY A 83 -15.44 15.15 19.87
CA GLY A 83 -16.70 14.40 19.73
C GLY A 83 -16.55 13.01 19.12
N GLU A 84 -15.34 12.61 18.69
CA GLU A 84 -15.07 11.23 18.30
C GLU A 84 -14.45 10.42 19.45
N SER A 85 -14.86 9.16 19.56
CA SER A 85 -14.37 8.25 20.59
C SER A 85 -13.95 6.92 19.97
N ASP A 86 -12.90 6.35 20.55
CA ASP A 86 -12.54 4.95 20.32
C ASP A 86 -13.68 4.06 20.87
N ARG A 87 -13.93 2.91 20.25
CA ARG A 87 -15.04 2.02 20.62
C ARG A 87 -14.57 0.58 20.77
N ILE A 88 -15.25 -0.17 21.63
CA ILE A 88 -15.18 -1.64 21.62
C ILE A 88 -16.29 -2.14 20.71
N GLY A 89 -15.95 -2.94 19.69
CA GLY A 89 -16.93 -3.58 18.83
C GLY A 89 -17.65 -4.72 19.53
N ASP A 90 -18.72 -5.23 18.90
CA ASP A 90 -19.47 -6.38 19.42
C ASP A 90 -18.64 -7.67 19.45
N ASP A 91 -17.56 -7.69 18.67
CA ASP A 91 -16.50 -8.71 18.63
C ASP A 91 -15.48 -8.60 19.79
N GLY A 92 -15.61 -7.58 20.64
CA GLY A 92 -14.68 -7.31 21.74
C GLY A 92 -13.39 -6.60 21.32
N TRP A 93 -13.22 -6.24 20.04
CA TRP A 93 -12.02 -5.56 19.55
C TRP A 93 -12.08 -4.05 19.77
N LEU A 94 -10.92 -3.47 20.04
CA LEU A 94 -10.76 -2.01 20.08
C LEU A 94 -10.68 -1.46 18.67
N TYR A 95 -11.54 -0.49 18.37
CA TYR A 95 -11.53 0.30 17.15
C TYR A 95 -11.21 1.75 17.48
N ALA A 96 -10.15 2.25 16.86
CA ALA A 96 -9.77 3.66 16.96
C ALA A 96 -10.83 4.56 16.31
N ALA A 97 -10.99 5.78 16.85
CA ALA A 97 -11.84 6.80 16.26
C ALA A 97 -11.49 7.05 14.77
N PRO A 98 -12.49 7.32 13.89
CA PRO A 98 -12.27 7.55 12.47
C PRO A 98 -11.18 8.59 12.16
N SER A 99 -11.11 9.69 12.91
CA SER A 99 -10.11 10.73 12.73
C SER A 99 -8.68 10.22 12.93
N ARG A 100 -8.49 9.24 13.82
CA ARG A 100 -7.16 8.64 14.06
C ARG A 100 -6.76 7.71 12.93
N ILE A 101 -7.72 7.01 12.32
CA ILE A 101 -7.49 6.20 11.12
C ILE A 101 -7.16 7.09 9.93
N ALA A 102 -7.90 8.18 9.73
CA ALA A 102 -7.58 9.19 8.73
C ALA A 102 -6.19 9.79 8.95
N ALA A 103 -5.81 10.04 10.21
CA ALA A 103 -4.48 10.52 10.56
C ALA A 103 -3.37 9.51 10.16
N LEU A 104 -3.58 8.21 10.41
CA LEU A 104 -2.67 7.15 9.94
C LEU A 104 -2.57 7.11 8.42
N ASN A 105 -3.70 7.13 7.71
CA ASN A 105 -3.74 7.13 6.24
C ASN A 105 -2.93 8.30 5.67
N ALA A 106 -3.13 9.50 6.19
CA ALA A 106 -2.37 10.67 5.79
C ALA A 106 -0.88 10.58 6.18
N ASP A 107 -0.55 9.93 7.30
CA ASP A 107 0.84 9.75 7.75
C ASP A 107 1.62 8.77 6.87
N ILE A 108 0.96 7.71 6.38
CA ILE A 108 1.50 6.79 5.38
C ILE A 108 1.84 7.56 4.10
N GLU A 109 0.91 8.36 3.57
CA GLU A 109 1.15 9.15 2.36
C GLU A 109 2.29 10.15 2.55
N ARG A 110 2.33 10.87 3.68
CA ARG A 110 3.45 11.79 4.00
C ARG A 110 4.78 11.06 4.13
N TRP A 111 4.79 9.88 4.74
CA TRP A 111 5.98 9.05 4.86
C TRP A 111 6.49 8.61 3.49
N LEU A 112 5.61 8.13 2.59
CA LEU A 112 5.99 7.74 1.24
C LEU A 112 6.58 8.93 0.45
N LEU A 113 5.96 10.11 0.54
CA LEU A 113 6.47 11.33 -0.08
C LEU A 113 7.84 11.73 0.48
N ARG A 114 8.06 11.56 1.79
CA ARG A 114 9.34 11.84 2.44
C ARG A 114 10.43 10.90 1.97
N ILE A 115 10.19 9.58 2.01
CA ILE A 115 11.23 8.60 1.67
C ILE A 115 11.56 8.59 0.18
N HIS A 116 10.62 9.00 -0.69
CA HIS A 116 10.89 9.19 -2.11
C HIS A 116 12.02 10.22 -2.36
N ARG A 117 12.16 11.23 -1.48
CA ARG A 117 13.24 12.21 -1.54
C ARG A 117 14.60 11.62 -1.14
N GLU A 118 14.61 10.59 -0.30
CA GLU A 118 15.82 9.87 0.11
C GLU A 118 16.27 8.89 -0.98
N CYS A 119 15.33 8.11 -1.51
CA CYS A 119 15.55 7.20 -2.61
C CYS A 119 14.28 7.16 -3.48
N PRO A 120 14.38 7.40 -4.81
CA PRO A 120 13.20 7.39 -5.66
C PRO A 120 12.43 6.07 -5.57
N ILE A 121 11.14 6.17 -5.28
CA ILE A 121 10.19 5.05 -5.29
C ILE A 121 9.79 4.77 -6.74
N LEU A 122 9.88 3.50 -7.15
CA LEU A 122 9.32 3.01 -8.41
C LEU A 122 7.81 2.84 -8.29
N ALA A 123 7.36 2.16 -7.24
CA ALA A 123 5.95 2.00 -6.92
C ALA A 123 5.77 1.70 -5.42
N ALA A 124 4.62 2.06 -4.89
CA ALA A 124 4.15 1.67 -3.56
C ALA A 124 2.81 0.94 -3.68
N TYR A 125 2.55 0.05 -2.73
CA TYR A 125 1.31 -0.71 -2.63
C TYR A 125 0.90 -0.82 -1.18
N ARG A 126 -0.35 -0.48 -0.87
CA ARG A 126 -0.96 -0.76 0.44
C ARG A 126 -1.90 -1.94 0.27
N ALA A 127 -1.68 -2.98 1.05
CA ALA A 127 -2.56 -4.13 1.05
C ALA A 127 -3.94 -3.75 1.62
N GLU A 128 -4.98 -4.29 1.00
CA GLU A 128 -6.33 -4.22 1.55
C GLU A 128 -6.55 -5.40 2.48
N ASP A 129 -7.10 -5.09 3.65
CA ASP A 129 -7.65 -6.07 4.57
C ASP A 129 -9.11 -6.33 4.11
N PRO A 130 -9.43 -7.51 3.56
CA PRO A 130 -10.77 -7.80 3.04
C PRO A 130 -11.85 -7.76 4.13
N ASP A 131 -11.46 -7.95 5.38
CA ASP A 131 -12.35 -7.96 6.54
C ASP A 131 -12.61 -6.55 7.09
N SER A 132 -11.91 -5.52 6.58
CA SER A 132 -11.95 -4.17 7.15
C SER A 132 -12.99 -3.23 6.52
N GLY A 133 -13.78 -3.69 5.56
CA GLY A 133 -14.72 -2.85 4.80
C GLY A 133 -14.05 -2.08 3.64
N GLY A 134 -12.78 -2.36 3.36
CA GLY A 134 -12.08 -1.92 2.15
C GLY A 134 -11.48 -0.51 2.22
N THR A 135 -11.06 -0.02 1.05
CA THR A 135 -10.44 1.30 0.88
C THR A 135 -11.29 2.19 -0.02
N ARG A 136 -11.59 3.41 0.44
CA ARG A 136 -12.07 4.46 -0.45
C ARG A 136 -10.88 5.06 -1.18
N LEU A 137 -10.67 4.58 -2.40
CA LEU A 137 -9.52 4.89 -3.24
C LEU A 137 -9.51 6.38 -3.66
N SER A 138 -8.32 6.98 -3.68
CA SER A 138 -8.13 8.38 -4.07
C SER A 138 -7.70 8.53 -5.53
N GLY A 139 -7.65 9.77 -6.04
CA GLY A 139 -7.13 10.07 -7.38
C GLY A 139 -5.68 9.62 -7.60
N TRP A 140 -4.88 9.44 -6.53
CA TRP A 140 -3.53 8.87 -6.63
C TRP A 140 -3.59 7.42 -7.10
N HIS A 141 -4.55 6.64 -6.61
CA HIS A 141 -4.74 5.26 -7.06
C HIS A 141 -5.12 5.21 -8.54
N GLU A 142 -6.11 6.01 -8.96
CA GLU A 142 -6.56 6.08 -10.35
C GLU A 142 -5.42 6.50 -11.30
N TRP A 143 -4.65 7.50 -10.91
CA TRP A 143 -3.46 7.94 -11.63
C TRP A 143 -2.36 6.86 -11.71
N SER A 144 -2.27 6.01 -10.69
CA SER A 144 -1.32 4.89 -10.62
C SER A 144 -1.73 3.77 -11.56
N LEU A 145 -3.03 3.45 -11.62
CA LEU A 145 -3.57 2.48 -12.59
C LEU A 145 -3.27 2.89 -14.02
N ALA A 146 -3.43 4.17 -14.37
CA ALA A 146 -3.11 4.68 -15.70
C ALA A 146 -1.62 4.52 -16.09
N ARG A 147 -0.73 4.36 -15.11
CA ARG A 147 0.72 4.17 -15.31
C ARG A 147 1.16 2.72 -15.22
N LEU A 148 0.27 1.81 -14.82
CA LEU A 148 0.57 0.39 -14.71
C LEU A 148 1.19 -0.18 -15.99
N PRO A 149 0.74 0.15 -17.22
CA PRO A 149 1.37 -0.39 -18.44
C PRO A 149 2.87 -0.10 -18.54
N GLY A 150 3.33 1.05 -18.06
CA GLY A 150 4.75 1.41 -18.02
C GLY A 150 5.53 0.71 -16.89
N LEU A 151 4.84 0.20 -15.86
CA LEU A 151 5.43 -0.54 -14.75
C LEU A 151 5.46 -2.06 -14.98
N LEU A 152 4.61 -2.60 -15.86
CA LEU A 152 4.52 -4.05 -16.11
C LEU A 152 5.88 -4.72 -16.34
N PRO A 153 6.80 -4.17 -17.17
CA PRO A 153 8.10 -4.80 -17.39
C PRO A 153 8.96 -4.97 -16.12
N GLU A 154 8.72 -4.15 -15.09
CA GLU A 154 9.41 -4.25 -13.80
C GLU A 154 8.69 -5.15 -12.80
N LEU A 155 7.36 -5.31 -12.92
CA LEU A 155 6.52 -6.05 -11.98
C LEU A 155 6.28 -7.50 -12.38
N GLU A 156 6.12 -7.79 -13.66
CA GLU A 156 5.83 -9.15 -14.16
C GLU A 156 6.90 -10.17 -13.76
N PRO A 157 8.22 -9.88 -13.87
CA PRO A 157 9.26 -10.85 -13.47
C PRO A 157 9.26 -11.19 -11.96
N LEU A 158 8.50 -10.44 -11.15
CA LEU A 158 8.40 -10.65 -9.70
C LEU A 158 7.31 -11.68 -9.36
N LEU A 159 6.40 -11.97 -10.29
CA LEU A 159 5.27 -12.89 -10.06
C LEU A 159 5.71 -14.35 -9.94
N ASP A 160 6.87 -14.71 -10.49
CA ASP A 160 7.39 -16.08 -10.46
C ASP A 160 8.21 -16.41 -9.20
N GLN A 161 8.28 -15.48 -8.25
CA GLN A 161 9.06 -15.60 -7.02
C GLN A 161 8.13 -15.81 -5.81
N ALA A 162 8.69 -16.19 -4.66
CA ALA A 162 7.96 -16.27 -3.40
C ALA A 162 8.53 -15.25 -2.40
N SER A 163 8.23 -13.96 -2.62
CA SER A 163 8.81 -12.86 -1.84
C SER A 163 7.84 -11.69 -1.61
N HIS A 164 8.26 -10.68 -0.83
CA HIS A 164 7.47 -9.45 -0.64
C HIS A 164 7.23 -8.70 -1.95
N ALA A 165 8.19 -8.73 -2.88
CA ALA A 165 7.99 -8.11 -4.18
C ALA A 165 6.93 -8.84 -5.02
N THR A 166 6.84 -10.16 -4.89
CA THR A 166 5.74 -10.96 -5.45
C THR A 166 4.41 -10.55 -4.85
N ALA A 167 4.31 -10.45 -3.52
CA ALA A 167 3.08 -10.06 -2.83
C ALA A 167 2.61 -8.66 -3.29
N MET A 168 3.54 -7.71 -3.40
CA MET A 168 3.28 -6.39 -3.98
C MET A 168 2.76 -6.49 -5.42
N ALA A 169 3.46 -7.21 -6.29
CA ALA A 169 3.09 -7.32 -7.70
C ALA A 169 1.70 -7.96 -7.86
N GLN A 170 1.43 -9.05 -7.14
CA GLN A 170 0.12 -9.73 -7.15
C GLN A 170 -0.99 -8.79 -6.66
N GLY A 171 -0.76 -8.06 -5.58
CA GLY A 171 -1.71 -7.08 -5.05
C GLY A 171 -2.02 -5.95 -6.03
N VAL A 172 -0.99 -5.41 -6.70
CA VAL A 172 -1.15 -4.41 -7.77
C VAL A 172 -1.99 -4.97 -8.92
N MET A 173 -1.69 -6.20 -9.38
CA MET A 173 -2.49 -6.82 -10.46
C MET A 173 -3.93 -7.05 -10.03
N ALA A 174 -4.17 -7.51 -8.80
CA ALA A 174 -5.53 -7.72 -8.28
C ALA A 174 -6.34 -6.42 -8.24
N MET A 175 -5.74 -5.32 -7.78
CA MET A 175 -6.38 -3.99 -7.83
C MET A 175 -6.71 -3.56 -9.26
N ALA A 176 -5.76 -3.74 -10.19
CA ALA A 176 -5.97 -3.36 -11.58
C ALA A 176 -7.05 -4.20 -12.28
N ARG A 177 -7.16 -5.50 -11.95
CA ARG A 177 -8.26 -6.38 -12.41
C ARG A 177 -9.61 -5.87 -11.91
N ARG A 178 -9.74 -5.60 -10.60
CA ARG A 178 -10.99 -5.07 -10.02
C ARG A 178 -11.40 -3.73 -10.64
N ALA A 179 -10.44 -2.90 -11.02
CA ALA A 179 -10.69 -1.64 -11.72
C ALA A 179 -10.96 -1.80 -13.23
N GLY A 180 -10.96 -3.02 -13.78
CA GLY A 180 -11.12 -3.26 -15.22
C GLY A 180 -9.98 -2.68 -16.08
N SER A 181 -8.83 -2.40 -15.46
CA SER A 181 -7.68 -1.73 -16.09
C SER A 181 -6.64 -2.70 -16.66
N LEU A 182 -6.84 -4.00 -16.49
CA LEU A 182 -6.09 -5.04 -17.19
C LEU A 182 -6.95 -5.64 -18.32
N PRO A 183 -6.37 -5.92 -19.50
CA PRO A 183 -7.08 -6.65 -20.55
C PRO A 183 -7.62 -7.97 -20.01
N ARG A 184 -8.90 -8.29 -20.29
CA ARG A 184 -9.55 -9.57 -19.90
C ARG A 184 -8.83 -10.81 -20.47
N LEU A 185 -8.00 -10.63 -21.48
CA LEU A 185 -7.08 -11.60 -22.06
C LEU A 185 -5.80 -10.83 -22.40
N GLY A 186 -4.70 -11.12 -21.71
CA GLY A 186 -3.41 -10.50 -21.95
C GLY A 186 -2.35 -11.55 -22.25
N VAL A 187 -1.96 -11.67 -23.53
CA VAL A 187 -0.71 -12.34 -23.89
C VAL A 187 0.43 -11.42 -23.46
N PHE A 188 1.23 -11.84 -22.49
CA PHE A 188 2.44 -11.13 -22.08
C PHE A 188 3.61 -12.11 -22.13
N ALA A 189 4.68 -11.70 -22.83
CA ALA A 189 5.91 -12.49 -23.06
C ALA A 189 5.77 -13.83 -23.81
N GLY A 190 4.75 -14.00 -24.67
CA GLY A 190 4.65 -15.17 -25.55
C GLY A 190 4.07 -16.43 -24.90
N ASP A 191 3.85 -16.42 -23.59
CA ASP A 191 3.07 -17.43 -22.88
C ASP A 191 1.68 -16.90 -22.57
N MET A 192 0.68 -17.69 -22.98
CA MET A 192 -0.72 -17.39 -22.78
C MET A 192 -1.09 -17.78 -21.34
N ILE A 193 -0.90 -16.87 -20.38
CA ILE A 193 -1.39 -17.13 -19.03
C ILE A 193 -2.88 -16.77 -18.98
N SER A 194 -3.72 -17.79 -19.16
CA SER A 194 -5.14 -17.75 -18.81
C SER A 194 -5.24 -17.79 -17.29
N TRP A 195 -5.63 -16.67 -16.69
CA TRP A 195 -6.02 -16.64 -15.29
C TRP A 195 -7.53 -16.93 -15.26
N GLU A 196 -7.91 -18.19 -15.05
CA GLU A 196 -9.31 -18.51 -14.79
C GLU A 196 -9.74 -17.82 -13.50
N ASP A 197 -10.77 -16.99 -13.60
CA ASP A 197 -11.47 -16.46 -12.44
C ASP A 197 -12.00 -17.66 -11.65
N GLU A 198 -11.44 -17.94 -10.47
CA GLU A 198 -12.16 -18.72 -9.46
C GLU A 198 -13.36 -17.85 -9.03
N THR A 199 -14.46 -18.04 -9.75
CA THR A 199 -15.76 -17.51 -9.39
C THR A 199 -16.34 -18.32 -8.24
N ALA A 200 -16.53 -17.62 -7.12
CA ALA A 200 -17.47 -17.88 -6.01
C ALA A 200 -17.21 -19.07 -5.07
#